data_AF-A0A1Y4EQG6-F1
#
_entry.id   AF-A0A1Y4EQG6-F1
#
_cell.length_a   1.000
_cell.length_b   1.000
_cell.length_c   1.000
_cell.angle_alpha   90.00
_cell.angle_beta   90.00
_cell.angle_gamma   90.00
#
_symmetry.space_group_name_H-M   'P 1'
#
loop_
_entity.id
_entity.type
_entity.pdbx_description
1 polymer ?
#
loop_
_entity_poly.entity_id
_entity_poly.type
_entity_poly.pdbx_seq_one_letter_code
_entity_poly.pdbx_strand_id
1 'polypeptide(L)'
;MMKYPIGIQSFDQIIEDGYVYIDKTDLIYQLVKGGKIYFLSRPRRFGKSLLVSTLKCYFQGRKELFKGLAIDKLETEWTEYPVFHIDFNGTDFTRSGKLDDIIGGTVGTWEKEYGRTTEFEDIGKRFAYVLHQAHKRYGRRCVVLIDEYDKPILDVLDTGYTATIDGKERLLEDIHREILKSFYSTFKLADENLQFVLLTGVTKFSQVSVFSGFNQPSDISMDEQYETLCGITQEELEHYFAEPIKALAVKYKVTEEGMLDMLKHRYDGYHFSGNLTDIYNPFSLLNAFAKKALRDY
;
A
#
# COMPACT_ATOMS: atom_id res chain seq x y z
N MET A 1 -7.48 -5.18 -27.98
CA MET A 1 -6.73 -3.93 -27.67
C MET A 1 -6.42 -3.96 -26.18
N MET A 2 -5.17 -3.74 -25.77
CA MET A 2 -4.77 -3.80 -24.35
C MET A 2 -5.45 -2.69 -23.54
N LYS A 3 -5.99 -3.03 -22.37
CA LYS A 3 -6.59 -2.08 -21.42
C LYS A 3 -5.57 -1.74 -20.34
N TYR A 4 -5.26 -0.46 -20.16
CA TYR A 4 -4.30 0.01 -19.15
C TYR A 4 -5.03 0.47 -17.88
N PRO A 5 -4.66 0.01 -16.68
CA PRO A 5 -5.36 0.31 -15.43
C PRO A 5 -5.00 1.71 -14.86
N ILE A 6 -5.05 2.74 -15.70
CA ILE A 6 -4.69 4.10 -15.30
C ILE A 6 -5.76 4.66 -14.35
N GLY A 7 -5.37 4.91 -13.10
CA GLY A 7 -6.28 5.40 -12.06
C GLY A 7 -7.11 4.30 -11.40
N ILE A 8 -6.87 3.02 -11.73
CA ILE A 8 -7.51 1.88 -11.09
C ILE A 8 -6.52 1.27 -10.09
N GLN A 9 -6.95 1.14 -8.84
CA GLN A 9 -6.13 0.58 -7.75
C GLN A 9 -6.71 -0.73 -7.19
N SER A 10 -7.92 -1.09 -7.60
CA SER A 10 -8.59 -2.32 -7.19
C SER A 10 -8.07 -3.49 -8.03
N PHE A 11 -7.45 -4.46 -7.37
CA PHE A 11 -6.93 -5.67 -8.00
C PHE A 11 -8.04 -6.50 -8.63
N ASP A 12 -9.16 -6.67 -7.92
CA ASP A 12 -10.32 -7.40 -8.41
C ASP A 12 -10.90 -6.77 -9.68
N GLN A 13 -11.04 -5.44 -9.71
CA GLN A 13 -11.48 -4.75 -10.92
C GLN A 13 -10.50 -4.94 -12.08
N ILE A 14 -9.19 -4.85 -11.84
CA ILE A 14 -8.17 -5.05 -12.88
C ILE A 14 -8.31 -6.42 -13.53
N ILE A 15 -8.48 -7.47 -12.72
CA ILE A 15 -8.60 -8.84 -13.21
C ILE A 15 -9.96 -9.07 -13.90
N GLU A 16 -11.07 -8.71 -13.25
CA GLU A 16 -12.43 -8.96 -13.74
C GLU A 16 -12.74 -8.18 -15.03
N ASP A 17 -12.29 -6.93 -15.13
CA ASP A 17 -12.51 -6.11 -16.32
C ASP A 17 -11.47 -6.35 -17.44
N GLY A 18 -10.49 -7.25 -17.21
CA GLY A 18 -9.48 -7.64 -18.20
C GLY A 18 -8.47 -6.52 -18.52
N TYR A 19 -8.06 -5.76 -17.51
CA TYR A 19 -6.91 -4.85 -17.61
C TYR A 19 -5.60 -5.63 -17.57
N VAL A 20 -4.54 -5.05 -18.15
CA VAL A 20 -3.19 -5.61 -17.98
C VAL A 20 -2.80 -5.56 -16.50
N TYR A 21 -2.36 -6.69 -15.97
CA TYR A 21 -1.80 -6.83 -14.64
C TYR A 21 -0.39 -7.41 -14.78
N ILE A 22 0.59 -6.76 -14.16
CA ILE A 22 1.97 -7.23 -14.14
C ILE A 22 2.10 -8.09 -12.89
N ASP A 23 2.29 -9.39 -13.10
CA ASP A 23 2.24 -10.37 -12.04
C ASP A 23 3.46 -10.28 -11.11
N LYS A 24 3.20 -9.98 -9.84
CA LYS A 24 4.17 -9.92 -8.72
C LYS A 24 3.79 -10.88 -7.60
N THR A 25 2.88 -11.81 -7.87
CA THR A 25 2.19 -12.55 -6.82
C THR A 25 3.05 -13.63 -6.15
N ASP A 26 4.16 -14.01 -6.77
CA ASP A 26 5.22 -14.81 -6.14
C ASP A 26 5.91 -14.04 -5.00
N LEU A 27 6.24 -12.76 -5.20
CA LEU A 27 6.78 -11.90 -4.15
C LEU A 27 5.77 -11.65 -3.04
N ILE A 28 4.49 -11.52 -3.39
CA ILE A 28 3.39 -11.45 -2.41
C ILE A 28 3.35 -12.74 -1.58
N TYR A 29 3.46 -13.90 -2.22
CA TYR A 29 3.51 -15.19 -1.52
C TYR A 29 4.70 -15.27 -0.56
N GLN A 30 5.89 -14.83 -0.98
CA GLN A 30 7.05 -14.77 -0.11
C GLN A 30 6.81 -13.82 1.08
N LEU A 31 6.24 -12.63 0.82
CA LEU A 31 5.96 -11.63 1.85
C LEU A 31 5.01 -12.17 2.93
N VAL A 32 3.91 -12.81 2.53
CA VAL A 32 2.90 -13.31 3.48
C VAL A 32 3.34 -14.57 4.24
N LYS A 33 4.37 -15.29 3.76
CA LYS A 33 4.95 -16.45 4.45
C LYS A 33 6.22 -16.11 5.25
N GLY A 34 6.88 -15.00 4.95
CA GLY A 34 8.18 -14.64 5.53
C GLY A 34 8.13 -13.96 6.89
N GLY A 35 7.03 -13.26 7.21
CA GLY A 35 6.98 -12.42 8.39
C GLY A 35 5.60 -11.84 8.66
N LYS A 36 5.54 -11.00 9.70
CA LYS A 36 4.28 -10.56 10.30
C LYS A 36 4.00 -9.08 10.10
N ILE A 37 5.00 -8.23 10.25
CA ILE A 37 4.82 -6.77 10.28
C ILE A 37 5.82 -6.16 9.31
N TYR A 38 5.30 -5.52 8.27
CA TYR A 38 6.06 -4.93 7.20
C TYR A 38 5.77 -3.45 7.02
N PHE A 39 6.80 -2.75 6.58
CA PHE A 39 6.70 -1.39 6.08
C PHE A 39 7.29 -1.29 4.68
N LEU A 40 6.56 -0.64 3.78
CA LEU A 40 7.00 -0.37 2.41
C LEU A 40 6.82 1.11 2.07
N SER A 41 7.92 1.80 1.82
CA SER A 41 7.91 3.12 1.18
C SER A 41 8.28 3.00 -0.30
N ARG A 42 7.46 3.62 -1.15
CA ARG A 42 7.76 3.84 -2.57
C ARG A 42 7.26 5.22 -2.99
N PRO A 43 7.85 5.83 -4.03
CA PRO A 43 7.36 7.08 -4.56
C PRO A 43 5.87 7.02 -4.95
N ARG A 44 5.26 8.19 -5.16
CA ARG A 44 3.87 8.26 -5.61
C ARG A 44 3.70 7.49 -6.92
N ARG A 45 2.53 6.84 -7.09
CA ARG A 45 2.13 6.14 -8.32
C ARG A 45 2.96 4.89 -8.69
N PHE A 46 3.64 4.28 -7.72
CA PHE A 46 4.40 3.03 -7.88
C PHE A 46 3.59 1.74 -7.70
N GLY A 47 2.27 1.82 -7.51
CA GLY A 47 1.42 0.64 -7.34
C GLY A 47 1.23 0.17 -5.90
N LYS A 48 1.58 0.98 -4.90
CA LYS A 48 1.38 0.67 -3.47
C LYS A 48 -0.06 0.29 -3.12
N SER A 49 -1.03 1.11 -3.53
CA SER A 49 -2.46 0.84 -3.29
C SER A 49 -2.94 -0.43 -4.03
N LEU A 50 -2.38 -0.71 -5.21
CA LEU A 50 -2.64 -1.95 -5.93
C LEU A 50 -2.11 -3.16 -5.15
N LEU A 51 -0.88 -3.09 -4.62
CA LEU A 51 -0.32 -4.12 -3.74
C LEU A 51 -1.23 -4.36 -2.52
N VAL A 52 -1.69 -3.30 -1.86
CA VAL A 52 -2.61 -3.40 -0.71
C VAL A 52 -3.92 -4.07 -1.13
N SER A 53 -4.49 -3.72 -2.28
CA SER A 53 -5.70 -4.34 -2.82
C SER A 53 -5.49 -5.82 -3.16
N THR A 54 -4.34 -6.19 -3.74
CA THR A 54 -3.98 -7.57 -4.03
C THR A 54 -3.84 -8.40 -2.75
N LEU A 55 -3.13 -7.88 -1.74
CA LEU A 55 -3.02 -8.52 -0.42
C LEU A 55 -4.38 -8.69 0.25
N LYS A 56 -5.25 -7.67 0.17
CA LYS A 56 -6.62 -7.77 0.67
C LYS A 56 -7.38 -8.93 0.01
N CYS A 57 -7.35 -9.01 -1.32
CA CYS A 57 -8.02 -10.10 -2.05
C CYS A 57 -7.44 -11.48 -1.69
N TYR A 58 -6.11 -11.58 -1.55
CA TYR A 58 -5.43 -12.80 -1.14
C TYR A 58 -5.88 -13.26 0.25
N PHE A 59 -5.84 -12.38 1.25
CA PHE A 59 -6.23 -12.72 2.62
C PHE A 59 -7.74 -12.94 2.78
N GLN A 60 -8.57 -12.41 1.88
CA GLN A 60 -10.00 -12.73 1.78
C GLN A 60 -10.27 -14.10 1.12
N GLY A 61 -9.24 -14.83 0.69
CA GLY A 61 -9.40 -16.15 0.08
C GLY A 61 -10.03 -16.12 -1.32
N ARG A 62 -9.99 -14.97 -2.03
CA ARG A 62 -10.56 -14.78 -3.37
C ARG A 62 -9.73 -15.46 -4.47
N LYS A 63 -9.57 -16.79 -4.37
CA LYS A 63 -8.73 -17.62 -5.23
C LYS A 63 -8.98 -17.41 -6.72
N GLU A 64 -10.23 -17.21 -7.11
CA GLU A 64 -10.65 -17.03 -8.49
C GLU A 64 -9.95 -15.86 -9.20
N LEU A 65 -9.58 -14.81 -8.46
CA LEU A 65 -8.88 -13.64 -9.01
C LEU A 65 -7.42 -13.91 -9.34
N PHE A 66 -6.84 -14.96 -8.76
CA PHE A 66 -5.42 -15.26 -8.91
C PHE A 66 -5.12 -16.32 -9.96
N LYS A 67 -6.15 -16.88 -10.61
CA LYS A 67 -5.98 -17.96 -11.59
C LYS A 67 -4.99 -17.58 -12.69
N GLY A 68 -3.99 -18.44 -12.89
CA GLY A 68 -2.95 -18.23 -13.89
C GLY A 68 -1.83 -17.27 -13.49
N LEU A 69 -1.93 -16.60 -12.34
CA LEU A 69 -0.83 -15.85 -11.74
C LEU A 69 0.13 -16.81 -11.00
N ALA A 70 1.33 -16.35 -10.69
CA ALA A 70 2.38 -17.14 -10.06
C ALA A 70 1.91 -17.77 -8.74
N ILE A 71 1.18 -17.01 -7.92
CA ILE A 71 0.67 -17.49 -6.63
C ILE A 71 -0.36 -18.62 -6.74
N ASP A 72 -1.06 -18.77 -7.87
CA ASP A 72 -2.02 -19.87 -8.10
C ASP A 72 -1.35 -21.25 -7.98
N LYS A 73 -0.06 -21.32 -8.32
CA LYS A 73 0.75 -22.54 -8.23
C LYS A 73 1.42 -22.71 -6.86
N LEU A 74 1.49 -21.65 -6.06
CA LEU A 74 2.21 -21.61 -4.77
C LEU A 74 1.27 -21.78 -3.57
N GLU A 75 0.10 -21.13 -3.60
CA GLU A 75 -0.88 -21.17 -2.52
C GLU A 75 -1.89 -22.30 -2.73
N THR A 76 -2.06 -23.12 -1.71
CA THR A 76 -2.91 -24.32 -1.75
C THR A 76 -4.09 -24.22 -0.77
N GLU A 77 -3.94 -23.49 0.33
CA GLU A 77 -4.94 -23.43 1.40
C GLU A 77 -6.02 -22.37 1.13
N TRP A 78 -5.65 -21.23 0.54
CA TRP A 78 -6.56 -20.10 0.26
C TRP A 78 -7.42 -19.70 1.48
N THR A 79 -6.78 -19.75 2.65
CA THR A 79 -7.37 -19.47 3.95
C THR A 79 -7.90 -18.03 4.02
N GLU A 80 -9.16 -17.87 4.37
CA GLU A 80 -9.79 -16.56 4.61
C GLU A 80 -9.44 -15.99 6.02
N TYR A 81 -9.08 -14.72 6.09
CA TYR A 81 -8.75 -14.01 7.31
C TYR A 81 -9.63 -12.76 7.47
N PRO A 82 -9.91 -12.31 8.71
CA PRO A 82 -10.52 -11.00 8.91
C PRO A 82 -9.52 -9.89 8.54
N VAL A 83 -9.87 -9.07 7.54
CA VAL A 83 -9.01 -8.01 6.99
C VAL A 83 -9.52 -6.63 7.38
N PHE A 84 -8.65 -5.85 8.01
CA PHE A 84 -8.86 -4.47 8.42
C PHE A 84 -8.04 -3.55 7.53
N HIS A 85 -8.70 -2.73 6.71
CA HIS A 85 -8.02 -1.82 5.78
C HIS A 85 -8.31 -0.36 6.14
N ILE A 86 -7.25 0.44 6.29
CA ILE A 86 -7.31 1.89 6.50
C ILE A 86 -6.59 2.55 5.34
N ASP A 87 -7.25 3.52 4.70
CA ASP A 87 -6.65 4.39 3.71
C ASP A 87 -6.85 5.84 4.16
N PHE A 88 -5.75 6.57 4.34
CA PHE A 88 -5.81 7.98 4.77
C PHE A 88 -6.06 8.95 3.61
N ASN A 89 -6.18 8.49 2.36
CA ASN A 89 -6.52 9.35 1.22
C ASN A 89 -7.88 10.03 1.36
N GLY A 90 -8.07 11.10 0.57
CA GLY A 90 -9.36 11.80 0.46
C GLY A 90 -9.75 12.68 1.65
N THR A 91 -8.91 12.76 2.69
CA THR A 91 -9.10 13.68 3.82
C THR A 91 -8.11 14.84 3.76
N ASP A 92 -8.59 16.02 4.11
CA ASP A 92 -7.78 17.20 4.39
C ASP A 92 -7.44 17.24 5.89
N PHE A 93 -6.20 16.84 6.21
CA PHE A 93 -5.71 16.82 7.58
C PHE A 93 -5.25 18.19 8.09
N THR A 94 -5.25 19.24 7.26
CA THR A 94 -4.92 20.60 7.75
C THR A 94 -5.94 21.15 8.75
N ARG A 95 -7.07 20.45 8.92
CA ARG A 95 -8.14 20.79 9.85
C ARG A 95 -8.01 19.99 11.15
N SER A 96 -7.91 20.70 12.27
CA SER A 96 -7.89 20.10 13.61
C SER A 96 -9.05 19.13 13.84
N GLY A 97 -8.76 18.01 14.53
CA GLY A 97 -9.72 16.94 14.86
C GLY A 97 -10.02 15.95 13.73
N LYS A 98 -9.61 16.22 12.48
CA LYS A 98 -9.92 15.32 11.35
C LYS A 98 -9.26 13.96 11.42
N LEU A 99 -8.05 13.89 11.96
CA LEU A 99 -7.38 12.61 12.12
C LEU A 99 -8.12 11.70 13.11
N ASP A 100 -8.50 12.21 14.28
CA ASP A 100 -9.30 11.47 15.27
C ASP A 100 -10.66 11.05 14.70
N ASP A 101 -11.35 11.93 13.96
CA ASP A 101 -12.62 11.63 13.31
C ASP A 101 -12.50 10.42 12.36
N ILE A 102 -11.46 10.40 11.51
CA ILE A 102 -11.25 9.34 10.51
C ILE A 102 -10.89 8.02 11.19
N ILE A 103 -9.94 8.02 12.12
CA ILE A 103 -9.55 6.79 12.82
C ILE A 103 -10.73 6.27 13.66
N GLY A 104 -11.36 7.16 14.45
CA GLY A 104 -12.49 6.83 15.31
C GLY A 104 -13.71 6.34 14.54
N GLY A 105 -14.02 6.95 13.39
CA GLY A 105 -15.11 6.53 12.50
C GLY A 105 -14.84 5.19 11.82
N THR A 106 -13.58 4.95 11.42
CA THR A 106 -13.16 3.66 10.84
C THR A 106 -13.28 2.53 11.86
N VAL A 107 -12.71 2.72 13.06
CA VAL A 107 -12.85 1.76 14.18
C VAL A 107 -14.33 1.58 14.55
N GLY A 108 -15.10 2.66 14.60
CA GLY A 108 -16.54 2.63 14.86
C GLY A 108 -17.34 1.83 13.83
N THR A 109 -16.85 1.71 12.60
CA THR A 109 -17.48 0.84 11.58
C THR A 109 -17.25 -0.63 11.91
N TRP A 110 -16.03 -1.00 12.30
CA TRP A 110 -15.72 -2.38 12.72
C TRP A 110 -16.36 -2.75 14.06
N GLU A 111 -16.53 -1.80 14.97
CA GLU A 111 -17.28 -1.99 16.21
C GLU A 111 -18.73 -2.44 15.96
N LYS A 112 -19.36 -2.02 14.86
CA LYS A 112 -20.70 -2.48 14.50
C LYS A 112 -20.72 -3.96 14.11
N GLU A 113 -19.62 -4.48 13.59
CA GLU A 113 -19.50 -5.86 13.11
C GLU A 113 -19.00 -6.83 14.20
N TYR A 114 -18.01 -6.39 14.99
CA TYR A 114 -17.29 -7.20 15.97
C TYR A 114 -17.64 -6.86 17.43
N GLY A 115 -18.37 -5.77 17.65
CA GLY A 115 -18.74 -5.27 18.97
C GLY A 115 -17.81 -4.18 19.49
N ARG A 116 -18.34 -3.32 20.36
CA ARG A 116 -17.64 -2.24 21.06
C ARG A 116 -17.45 -2.59 22.54
N THR A 117 -16.26 -2.31 23.09
CA THR A 117 -16.04 -2.34 24.54
C THR A 117 -16.55 -1.06 25.21
N THR A 118 -17.12 -1.19 26.40
CA THR A 118 -17.51 -0.05 27.26
C THR A 118 -16.45 0.28 28.31
N GLU A 119 -15.36 -0.47 28.37
CA GLU A 119 -14.30 -0.30 29.38
C GLU A 119 -13.32 0.82 29.03
N PHE A 120 -13.21 1.15 27.74
CA PHE A 120 -12.22 2.10 27.23
C PHE A 120 -12.85 3.03 26.19
N GLU A 121 -12.60 4.33 26.33
CA GLU A 121 -12.92 5.32 25.29
C GLU A 121 -11.76 5.52 24.29
N ASP A 122 -10.53 5.16 24.70
CA ASP A 122 -9.33 5.24 23.86
C ASP A 122 -9.50 4.43 22.57
N ILE A 123 -9.30 5.09 21.42
CA ILE A 123 -9.52 4.50 20.10
C ILE A 123 -8.63 3.28 19.87
N GLY A 124 -7.38 3.33 20.35
CA GLY A 124 -6.45 2.22 20.23
C GLY A 124 -6.92 0.98 20.98
N LYS A 125 -7.28 1.11 22.25
CA LYS A 125 -7.83 0.00 23.06
C LYS A 125 -9.14 -0.54 22.49
N ARG A 126 -10.00 0.33 21.97
CA ARG A 126 -11.23 -0.07 21.26
C ARG A 126 -10.91 -0.90 20.02
N PHE A 127 -9.90 -0.51 19.25
CA PHE A 127 -9.47 -1.28 18.08
C PHE A 127 -8.82 -2.61 18.48
N ALA A 128 -7.99 -2.67 19.53
CA ALA A 128 -7.47 -3.94 20.06
C ALA A 128 -8.59 -4.90 20.47
N TYR A 129 -9.66 -4.38 21.09
CA TYR A 129 -10.84 -5.18 21.42
C TYR A 129 -11.52 -5.73 20.15
N VAL A 130 -11.73 -4.91 19.13
CA VAL A 130 -12.28 -5.34 17.83
C VAL A 130 -11.42 -6.46 17.22
N LEU A 131 -10.10 -6.31 17.20
CA LEU A 131 -9.18 -7.33 16.68
C LEU A 131 -9.29 -8.64 17.47
N HIS A 132 -9.41 -8.56 18.79
CA HIS A 132 -9.61 -9.74 19.64
C HIS A 132 -10.94 -10.45 19.37
N GLN A 133 -12.04 -9.70 19.20
CA GLN A 133 -13.35 -10.27 18.88
C GLN A 133 -13.36 -10.90 17.49
N ALA A 134 -12.76 -10.24 16.50
CA ALA A 134 -12.61 -10.79 15.16
C ALA A 134 -11.81 -12.10 15.17
N HIS A 135 -10.69 -12.13 15.90
CA HIS A 135 -9.90 -13.33 16.06
C HIS A 135 -10.70 -14.48 16.69
N LYS A 136 -11.45 -14.23 17.77
CA LYS A 136 -12.31 -15.25 18.40
C LYS A 136 -13.42 -15.74 17.48
N ARG A 137 -14.03 -14.85 16.70
CA ARG A 137 -15.15 -15.17 15.81
C ARG A 137 -14.71 -15.97 14.58
N TYR A 138 -13.59 -15.57 13.95
CA TYR A 138 -13.05 -16.23 12.76
C TYR A 138 -12.19 -17.46 13.09
N GLY A 139 -11.74 -17.61 14.33
CA GLY A 139 -10.76 -18.63 14.73
C GLY A 139 -9.38 -18.42 14.09
N ARG A 140 -9.13 -17.22 13.56
CA ARG A 140 -7.91 -16.85 12.82
C ARG A 140 -7.49 -15.44 13.18
N ARG A 141 -6.19 -15.21 13.25
CA ARG A 141 -5.62 -13.89 13.54
C ARG A 141 -5.92 -12.90 12.42
N CYS A 142 -5.89 -11.61 12.75
CA CYS A 142 -6.32 -10.52 11.90
C CYS A 142 -5.23 -9.99 10.98
N VAL A 143 -5.63 -9.56 9.79
CA VAL A 143 -4.76 -8.87 8.83
C VAL A 143 -5.08 -7.38 8.90
N VAL A 144 -4.06 -6.54 9.03
CA VAL A 144 -4.21 -5.07 9.03
C VAL A 144 -3.41 -4.46 7.89
N LEU A 145 -4.07 -3.71 7.02
CA LEU A 145 -3.45 -3.04 5.87
C LEU A 145 -3.67 -1.54 6.01
N ILE A 146 -2.59 -0.76 5.95
CA ILE A 146 -2.62 0.69 6.11
C ILE A 146 -1.97 1.33 4.89
N ASP A 147 -2.76 2.01 4.08
CA ASP A 147 -2.31 2.79 2.92
C ASP A 147 -2.19 4.28 3.27
N GLU A 148 -1.22 4.95 2.63
CA GLU A 148 -0.85 6.36 2.85
C GLU A 148 -0.70 6.72 4.35
N TYR A 149 -0.01 5.86 5.10
CA TYR A 149 0.15 5.97 6.57
C TYR A 149 0.71 7.33 7.04
N ASP A 150 1.48 8.00 6.17
CA ASP A 150 2.20 9.25 6.44
C ASP A 150 1.43 10.49 5.98
N LYS A 151 0.35 10.34 5.20
CA LYS A 151 -0.44 11.47 4.69
C LYS A 151 -0.91 12.43 5.80
N PRO A 152 -1.41 11.98 6.96
CA PRO A 152 -1.81 12.90 8.02
C PRO A 152 -0.69 13.79 8.53
N ILE A 153 0.56 13.31 8.51
CA ILE A 153 1.73 14.10 8.89
C ILE A 153 2.16 14.99 7.72
N LEU A 154 2.23 14.45 6.51
CA LEU A 154 2.70 15.19 5.32
C LEU A 154 1.82 16.41 5.00
N ASP A 155 0.51 16.33 5.23
CA ASP A 155 -0.40 17.44 4.94
C ASP A 155 -0.19 18.65 5.89
N VAL A 156 0.43 18.45 7.06
CA VAL A 156 0.65 19.52 8.08
C VAL A 156 2.12 19.80 8.37
N LEU A 157 3.04 18.99 7.86
CA LEU A 157 4.48 19.15 8.04
C LEU A 157 4.96 20.51 7.56
N ASP A 158 5.72 21.22 8.40
CA ASP A 158 6.31 22.54 8.10
C ASP A 158 5.30 23.64 7.67
N THR A 159 4.00 23.44 7.93
CA THR A 159 2.95 24.42 7.58
C THR A 159 2.77 25.52 8.62
N GLY A 160 3.17 25.24 9.88
CA GLY A 160 2.91 26.11 11.02
C GLY A 160 1.46 26.12 11.50
N TYR A 161 0.59 25.24 11.00
CA TYR A 161 -0.78 25.14 11.49
C TYR A 161 -0.83 24.71 12.95
N THR A 162 -1.70 25.37 13.73
CA THR A 162 -1.87 25.12 15.16
C THR A 162 -3.32 24.78 15.51
N ALA A 163 -3.49 24.14 16.66
CA ALA A 163 -4.78 24.00 17.32
C ALA A 163 -4.64 24.20 18.82
N THR A 164 -5.73 24.64 19.45
CA THR A 164 -5.81 24.75 20.90
C THR A 164 -6.30 23.43 21.50
N ILE A 165 -5.47 22.78 22.32
CA ILE A 165 -5.80 21.59 23.10
C ILE A 165 -5.52 21.90 24.57
N ASP A 166 -6.49 21.65 25.45
CA ASP A 166 -6.41 21.93 26.90
C ASP A 166 -5.95 23.38 27.21
N GLY A 167 -6.41 24.34 26.41
CA GLY A 167 -6.06 25.76 26.56
C GLY A 167 -4.65 26.13 26.11
N LYS A 168 -3.90 25.21 25.49
CA LYS A 168 -2.56 25.45 24.94
C LYS A 168 -2.55 25.33 23.42
N GLU A 169 -1.89 26.27 22.77
CA GLU A 169 -1.61 26.18 21.34
C GLU A 169 -0.53 25.14 21.08
N ARG A 170 -0.77 24.26 20.12
CA ARG A 170 0.14 23.18 19.70
C ARG A 170 0.14 23.08 18.19
N LEU A 171 1.27 22.68 17.61
CA LEU A 171 1.37 22.42 16.18
C LEU A 171 0.52 21.20 15.81
N LEU A 172 -0.21 21.27 14.70
CA LEU A 172 -0.98 20.14 14.17
C LEU A 172 -0.09 18.94 13.85
N GLU A 173 1.15 19.18 13.42
CA GLU A 173 2.13 18.11 13.19
C GLU A 173 2.41 17.31 14.47
N ASP A 174 2.62 17.97 15.60
CA ASP A 174 2.84 17.31 16.90
C ASP A 174 1.60 16.54 17.34
N ILE A 175 0.42 17.15 17.18
CA ILE A 175 -0.86 16.54 17.52
C ILE A 175 -1.06 15.26 16.69
N HIS A 176 -0.88 15.31 15.38
CA HIS A 176 -1.04 14.15 14.51
C HIS A 176 0.00 13.06 14.81
N ARG A 177 1.24 13.45 15.11
CA ARG A 177 2.30 12.52 15.48
C ARG A 177 1.95 11.75 16.74
N GLU A 178 1.36 12.42 17.73
CA GLU A 178 0.88 11.78 18.97
C GLU A 178 -0.32 10.86 18.74
N ILE A 179 -1.31 11.31 17.98
CA ILE A 179 -2.49 10.49 17.66
C ILE A 179 -2.08 9.21 16.93
N LEU A 180 -1.27 9.32 15.86
CA LEU A 180 -0.79 8.16 15.12
C LEU A 180 0.08 7.24 15.98
N LYS A 181 0.94 7.81 16.85
CA LYS A 181 1.78 7.02 17.76
C LYS A 181 0.93 6.23 18.74
N SER A 182 -0.09 6.87 19.33
CA SER A 182 -1.05 6.20 20.20
C SER A 182 -1.78 5.08 19.44
N PHE A 183 -2.31 5.40 18.25
CA PHE A 183 -3.04 4.45 17.43
C PHE A 183 -2.21 3.22 17.04
N TYR A 184 -0.99 3.39 16.52
CA TYR A 184 -0.15 2.25 16.11
C TYR A 184 0.42 1.46 17.29
N SER A 185 0.50 2.05 18.49
CA SER A 185 0.86 1.28 19.71
C SER A 185 -0.14 0.15 20.01
N THR A 186 -1.37 0.26 19.51
CA THR A 186 -2.41 -0.79 19.57
C THR A 186 -1.92 -2.12 19.03
N PHE A 187 -1.11 -2.13 17.98
CA PHE A 187 -0.62 -3.37 17.40
C PHE A 187 0.31 -4.15 18.33
N LYS A 188 1.01 -3.47 19.24
CA LYS A 188 1.77 -4.12 20.31
C LYS A 188 0.83 -4.77 21.33
N LEU A 189 -0.27 -4.11 21.68
CA LEU A 189 -1.30 -4.67 22.58
C LEU A 189 -2.02 -5.86 21.94
N ALA A 190 -2.24 -5.82 20.63
CA ALA A 190 -2.98 -6.82 19.89
C ALA A 190 -2.08 -7.88 19.23
N ASP A 191 -0.80 -7.99 19.59
CA ASP A 191 0.17 -8.85 18.88
C ASP A 191 -0.33 -10.29 18.70
N GLU A 192 -0.88 -10.91 19.74
CA GLU A 192 -1.42 -12.27 19.70
C GLU A 192 -2.62 -12.45 18.73
N ASN A 193 -3.28 -11.35 18.39
CA ASN A 193 -4.43 -11.31 17.48
C ASN A 193 -4.03 -10.93 16.04
N LEU A 194 -2.76 -10.64 15.75
CA LEU A 194 -2.32 -10.20 14.42
C LEU A 194 -1.69 -11.36 13.63
N GLN A 195 -2.10 -11.54 12.38
CA GLN A 195 -1.50 -12.45 11.40
C GLN A 195 -0.49 -11.72 10.54
N PHE A 196 -0.87 -10.56 10.03
CA PHE A 196 -0.09 -9.79 9.07
C PHE A 196 -0.44 -8.31 9.19
N VAL A 197 0.56 -7.44 9.10
CA VAL A 197 0.42 -5.98 9.07
C VAL A 197 1.30 -5.43 7.95
N LEU A 198 0.72 -4.66 7.04
CA LEU A 198 1.47 -3.84 6.09
C LEU A 198 1.12 -2.37 6.27
N LEU A 199 2.15 -1.54 6.44
CA LEU A 199 2.05 -0.09 6.35
C LEU A 199 2.77 0.39 5.11
N THR A 200 2.12 1.22 4.32
CA THR A 200 2.70 1.74 3.07
C THR A 200 2.47 3.24 2.92
N GLY A 201 3.42 3.91 2.26
CA GLY A 201 3.41 5.37 2.10
C GLY A 201 4.56 5.88 1.24
N VAL A 202 4.84 7.17 1.30
CA VAL A 202 5.89 7.81 0.47
C VAL A 202 7.19 7.99 1.23
N THR A 203 7.12 8.39 2.49
CA THR A 203 8.26 8.83 3.29
C THR A 203 8.55 7.89 4.45
N LYS A 204 9.80 7.89 4.92
CA LYS A 204 10.25 7.13 6.09
C LYS A 204 10.32 7.96 7.38
N PHE A 205 10.29 9.29 7.30
CA PHE A 205 10.50 10.17 8.45
C PHE A 205 9.45 9.98 9.55
N SER A 206 8.22 9.64 9.17
CA SER A 206 7.15 9.29 10.11
C SER A 206 7.46 8.01 10.91
N GLN A 207 8.31 7.10 10.40
CA GLN A 207 8.63 5.86 11.12
C GLN A 207 9.32 6.11 12.46
N VAL A 208 10.36 6.96 12.48
CA VAL A 208 11.25 7.11 13.65
C VAL A 208 10.51 7.66 14.86
N SER A 209 9.52 8.52 14.66
CA SER A 209 8.73 9.08 15.76
C SER A 209 7.46 8.30 16.07
N VAL A 210 6.72 7.85 15.03
CA VAL A 210 5.36 7.33 15.19
C VAL A 210 5.39 5.85 15.59
N PHE A 211 6.39 5.08 15.14
CA PHE A 211 6.49 3.66 15.48
C PHE A 211 7.26 3.37 16.76
N SER A 212 7.72 4.39 17.49
CA SER A 212 8.38 4.20 18.80
C SER A 212 7.51 3.50 19.86
N GLY A 213 6.18 3.48 19.69
CA GLY A 213 5.23 2.72 20.53
C GLY A 213 4.89 1.31 20.02
N PHE A 214 5.40 0.93 18.85
CA PHE A 214 5.09 -0.30 18.12
C PHE A 214 6.33 -1.21 18.06
N ASN A 215 6.16 -2.53 17.91
CA ASN A 215 7.28 -3.38 17.54
C ASN A 215 7.75 -2.92 16.15
N GLN A 216 9.04 -2.60 16.00
CA GLN A 216 9.55 -1.95 14.81
C GLN A 216 9.23 -2.80 13.56
N PRO A 217 8.46 -2.28 12.58
CA PRO A 217 8.12 -3.02 11.38
C PRO A 217 9.39 -3.36 10.60
N SER A 218 9.40 -4.52 9.93
CA SER A 218 10.45 -4.86 8.97
C SER A 218 10.34 -3.89 7.78
N ASP A 219 11.29 -2.98 7.65
CA ASP A 219 11.35 -2.03 6.52
C ASP A 219 11.91 -2.74 5.29
N ILE A 220 11.02 -3.13 4.38
CA ILE A 220 11.35 -3.79 3.12
C ILE A 220 11.56 -2.80 1.97
N SER A 221 11.68 -1.50 2.27
CA SER A 221 11.76 -0.49 1.21
C SER A 221 13.06 -0.56 0.42
N MET A 222 14.16 -1.00 1.03
CA MET A 222 15.47 -1.15 0.37
C MET A 222 15.96 -2.60 0.39
N ASP A 223 15.04 -3.55 0.62
CA ASP A 223 15.35 -4.98 0.71
C ASP A 223 15.45 -5.57 -0.71
N GLU A 224 16.58 -6.22 -0.99
CA GLU A 224 16.86 -6.90 -2.26
C GLU A 224 15.78 -7.91 -2.63
N GLN A 225 15.21 -8.62 -1.66
CA GLN A 225 14.16 -9.61 -1.90
C GLN A 225 12.87 -8.99 -2.47
N TYR A 226 12.57 -7.73 -2.11
CA TYR A 226 11.32 -7.05 -2.46
C TYR A 226 11.52 -5.82 -3.34
N GLU A 227 12.71 -5.67 -3.95
CA GLU A 227 13.05 -4.47 -4.69
C GLU A 227 12.09 -4.20 -5.86
N THR A 228 11.63 -5.27 -6.53
CA THR A 228 10.72 -5.24 -7.68
C THR A 228 9.24 -5.39 -7.30
N LEU A 229 8.89 -5.46 -6.01
CA LEU A 229 7.52 -5.67 -5.53
C LEU A 229 6.52 -4.61 -6.03
N CYS A 230 7.02 -3.39 -6.25
CA CYS A 230 6.29 -2.25 -6.80
C CYS A 230 7.13 -1.62 -7.91
N GLY A 231 6.49 -1.20 -9.00
CA GLY A 231 7.17 -0.74 -10.21
C GLY A 231 7.12 -1.78 -11.33
N ILE A 232 7.80 -1.48 -12.44
CA ILE A 232 7.91 -2.38 -13.60
C ILE A 232 9.40 -2.56 -13.88
N THR A 233 9.89 -3.79 -13.98
CA THR A 233 11.28 -4.05 -14.38
C THR A 233 11.46 -3.94 -15.89
N GLN A 234 12.71 -3.91 -16.37
CA GLN A 234 13.01 -4.01 -17.81
C GLN A 234 12.39 -5.27 -18.44
N GLU A 235 12.57 -6.42 -17.79
CA GLU A 235 12.06 -7.71 -18.30
C GLU A 235 10.53 -7.72 -18.40
N GLU A 236 9.84 -7.12 -17.41
CA GLU A 236 8.39 -7.01 -17.42
C GLU A 236 7.89 -6.01 -18.45
N LEU A 237 8.63 -4.91 -18.66
CA LEU A 237 8.33 -3.94 -19.70
C LEU A 237 8.33 -4.62 -21.07
N GLU A 238 9.38 -5.38 -21.37
CA GLU A 238 9.52 -6.11 -22.63
C GLU A 238 8.49 -7.24 -22.76
N HIS A 239 8.23 -7.99 -21.68
CA HIS A 239 7.29 -9.10 -21.69
C HIS A 239 5.85 -8.66 -21.88
N TYR A 240 5.35 -7.76 -21.02
CA TYR A 240 3.94 -7.38 -21.01
C TYR A 240 3.61 -6.34 -22.09
N PHE A 241 4.58 -5.55 -22.56
CA PHE A 241 4.32 -4.41 -23.44
C PHE A 241 5.05 -4.48 -24.80
N ALA A 242 5.51 -5.65 -25.24
CA ALA A 242 6.14 -5.84 -26.55
C ALA A 242 5.37 -5.18 -27.72
N GLU A 243 4.05 -5.44 -27.81
CA GLU A 243 3.21 -4.89 -28.88
C GLU A 243 3.00 -3.37 -28.77
N PRO A 244 2.69 -2.79 -27.59
CA PRO A 244 2.73 -1.35 -27.38
C PRO A 244 4.07 -0.67 -27.73
N ILE A 245 5.20 -1.31 -27.40
CA ILE A 245 6.56 -0.81 -27.73
C ILE A 245 6.75 -0.76 -29.25
N LYS A 246 6.42 -1.84 -29.97
CA LYS A 246 6.43 -1.87 -31.44
C LYS A 246 5.60 -0.76 -32.06
N ALA A 247 4.39 -0.55 -31.54
CA ALA A 247 3.50 0.49 -32.04
C ALA A 247 4.08 1.90 -31.84
N LEU A 248 4.76 2.15 -30.72
CA LEU A 248 5.48 3.40 -30.49
C LEU A 248 6.71 3.53 -31.39
N ALA A 249 7.51 2.47 -31.55
CA ALA A 249 8.69 2.46 -32.41
C ALA A 249 8.35 2.86 -33.85
N VAL A 250 7.28 2.27 -34.42
CA VAL A 250 6.74 2.63 -35.75
C VAL A 250 6.34 4.10 -35.80
N LYS A 251 5.64 4.61 -34.77
CA LYS A 251 5.19 6.01 -34.72
C LYS A 251 6.37 6.99 -34.67
N TYR A 252 7.40 6.67 -33.89
CA TYR A 252 8.57 7.52 -33.69
C TYR A 252 9.67 7.29 -34.74
N LYS A 253 9.47 6.32 -35.67
CA LYS A 253 10.41 5.96 -36.74
C LYS A 253 11.79 5.54 -36.21
N VAL A 254 11.78 4.75 -35.14
CA VAL A 254 12.97 4.16 -34.50
C VAL A 254 12.84 2.64 -34.46
N THR A 255 13.93 1.95 -34.13
CA THR A 255 13.91 0.51 -33.83
C THR A 255 13.18 0.24 -32.50
N GLU A 256 12.80 -1.01 -32.25
CA GLU A 256 12.24 -1.41 -30.95
C GLU A 256 13.24 -1.13 -29.80
N GLU A 257 14.51 -1.46 -30.01
CA GLU A 257 15.62 -1.13 -29.10
C GLU A 257 15.73 0.39 -28.84
N GLY A 258 15.69 1.20 -29.90
CA GLY A 258 15.70 2.65 -29.74
C GLY A 258 14.46 3.19 -29.01
N MET A 259 13.34 2.49 -29.07
CA MET A 259 12.15 2.85 -28.28
C MET A 259 12.27 2.45 -26.82
N LEU A 260 12.88 1.31 -26.53
CA LEU A 260 13.23 0.93 -25.16
C LEU A 260 14.17 1.96 -24.52
N ASP A 261 15.20 2.41 -25.23
CA ASP A 261 16.11 3.46 -24.75
C ASP A 261 15.37 4.78 -24.43
N MET A 262 14.43 5.16 -25.30
CA MET A 262 13.62 6.36 -25.09
C MET A 262 12.66 6.23 -23.90
N LEU A 263 12.08 5.04 -23.68
CA LEU A 263 11.25 4.75 -22.51
C LEU A 263 12.10 4.75 -21.24
N LYS A 264 13.28 4.13 -21.27
CA LYS A 264 14.25 4.09 -20.17
C LYS A 264 14.64 5.49 -19.73
N HIS A 265 15.14 6.31 -20.66
CA HIS A 265 15.54 7.67 -20.37
C HIS A 265 14.41 8.53 -19.76
N ARG A 266 13.14 8.22 -20.05
CA ARG A 266 12.00 9.05 -19.62
C ARG A 266 11.31 8.55 -18.35
N TYR A 267 11.24 7.25 -18.12
CA TYR A 267 10.35 6.66 -17.11
C TYR A 267 11.06 5.74 -16.10
N ASP A 268 12.34 5.45 -16.31
CA ASP A 268 13.21 4.76 -15.35
C ASP A 268 13.88 5.78 -14.39
N GLY A 269 14.78 5.30 -13.53
CA GLY A 269 15.61 6.11 -12.63
C GLY A 269 15.46 5.76 -11.15
N TYR A 270 14.85 4.61 -10.84
CA TYR A 270 14.62 4.17 -9.47
C TYR A 270 15.30 2.84 -9.19
N HIS A 271 16.01 2.79 -8.06
CA HIS A 271 16.63 1.59 -7.53
C HIS A 271 16.24 1.43 -6.06
N PHE A 272 15.77 0.25 -5.69
CA PHE A 272 15.26 -0.04 -4.34
C PHE A 272 16.09 -1.10 -3.62
N SER A 273 17.36 -1.27 -4.00
CA SER A 273 18.30 -2.18 -3.35
C SER A 273 19.74 -1.88 -3.79
N GLY A 274 20.71 -2.64 -3.25
CA GLY A 274 22.09 -2.64 -3.71
C GLY A 274 22.30 -3.35 -5.06
N ASN A 275 21.33 -4.12 -5.56
CA ASN A 275 21.39 -4.79 -6.87
C ASN A 275 21.23 -3.82 -8.04
N LEU A 276 20.71 -2.61 -7.77
CA LEU A 276 20.48 -1.57 -8.77
C LEU A 276 19.62 -2.05 -9.95
N THR A 277 18.60 -2.88 -9.69
CA THR A 277 17.61 -3.24 -10.70
C THR A 277 16.91 -1.98 -11.21
N ASP A 278 16.80 -1.82 -12.53
CA ASP A 278 16.08 -0.72 -13.17
C ASP A 278 14.57 -0.87 -12.94
N ILE A 279 13.96 0.11 -12.27
CA ILE A 279 12.53 0.12 -11.96
C ILE A 279 11.86 1.37 -12.54
N TYR A 280 10.91 1.11 -13.43
CA TYR A 280 10.13 2.13 -14.10
C TYR A 280 8.91 2.56 -13.30
N ASN A 281 8.54 3.83 -13.41
CA ASN A 281 7.28 4.34 -12.88
C ASN A 281 6.07 3.75 -13.66
N PRO A 282 5.19 2.96 -13.03
CA PRO A 282 4.08 2.32 -13.72
C PRO A 282 3.10 3.32 -14.33
N PHE A 283 2.76 4.39 -13.60
CA PHE A 283 1.76 5.35 -14.07
C PHE A 283 2.20 6.08 -15.32
N SER A 284 3.46 6.54 -15.36
CA SER A 284 3.99 7.27 -16.50
C SER A 284 4.13 6.37 -17.73
N LEU A 285 4.59 5.12 -17.56
CA LEU A 285 4.63 4.12 -18.64
C LEU A 285 3.24 3.79 -19.20
N LEU A 286 2.28 3.46 -18.33
CA LEU A 286 0.92 3.12 -18.75
C LEU A 286 0.26 4.27 -19.50
N ASN A 287 0.47 5.52 -19.06
CA ASN A 287 -0.01 6.71 -19.77
C ASN A 287 0.66 6.88 -21.14
N ALA A 288 1.98 6.65 -21.23
CA ALA A 288 2.70 6.74 -22.49
C ALA A 288 2.14 5.75 -23.53
N PHE A 289 1.87 4.51 -23.11
CA PHE A 289 1.25 3.51 -23.99
C PHE A 289 -0.20 3.84 -24.34
N ALA A 290 -1.02 4.24 -23.35
CA ALA A 290 -2.42 4.58 -23.58
C ALA A 290 -2.60 5.79 -24.52
N LYS A 291 -1.74 6.82 -24.38
CA LYS A 291 -1.75 8.01 -25.23
C LYS A 291 -0.89 7.84 -26.50
N LYS A 292 -0.16 6.74 -26.61
CA LYS A 292 0.85 6.47 -27.64
C LYS A 292 1.82 7.64 -27.79
N ALA A 293 2.27 8.24 -26.69
CA ALA A 293 3.10 9.44 -26.72
C ALA A 293 4.03 9.49 -25.50
N LEU A 294 5.31 9.80 -25.75
CA LEU A 294 6.30 10.07 -24.72
C LEU A 294 6.11 11.50 -24.21
N ARG A 295 5.60 11.65 -22.98
CA ARG A 295 5.38 12.94 -22.28
C ARG A 295 5.70 12.80 -20.80
N ASP A 296 5.70 13.91 -20.10
CA ASP A 296 5.84 13.95 -18.64
C ASP A 296 4.44 13.75 -18.02
N TYR A 297 4.29 12.67 -17.23
CA TYR A 297 3.02 12.17 -16.69
C TYR A 297 3.06 12.06 -15.17
#